data_AF-A0A835WP57-F1
#
_entry.id   AF-A0A835WP57-F1
#
_cell.length_a   1.000
_cell.length_b   1.000
_cell.length_c   1.000
_cell.angle_alpha   90.00
_cell.angle_beta   90.00
_cell.angle_gamma   90.00
#
_symmetry.space_group_name_H-M   'P 1'
#
loop_
_entity.id
_entity.type
_entity.pdbx_description
1 polymer ?
#
loop_
_entity_poly.entity_id
_entity_poly.type
_entity_poly.pdbx_seq_one_letter_code
_entity_poly.pdbx_strand_id
1 'polypeptide(L)'
;MQLMRQASGAAPARACPAQVPTCSRRHHRPHCLRHRGPARHTCRTASGTTSDQLAVEAPASTPAPGAAPAAAAQEDARAIVDEVLKAIEGTDSGLSIEPATRKHVDGLLDKLEGLGAAQQPRPLDNPLLWGNYNVAYTSVGRSQERGEPAGGRFRGKVGRALFRTAGLFQSVLKPDIATNKVEFKLFGFLPGFVGLRGRVVPQGEGGDTVQVLFEPPVLAIADKLFLCIGRTSSVVLTTTYLDERIRLGKGSRGSLFVFTRGGAADAAGMDQVGLQRTSLTAAALFTAFFVSLFAAGWLLWSTANPLGRAAAVAFWLLGAAIGGVVRQGGLVMDRDDERMVAAAQAALAEKERKEKEAKEGGGGGSASAGGVTPAAA
;
A
#
# COMPACT_ATOMS: atom_id res chain seq x y z
N MET A 1 50.71 0.85 53.63
CA MET A 1 50.09 -0.41 54.11
C MET A 1 48.88 -0.67 53.21
N GLN A 2 48.67 -1.81 52.52
CA GLN A 2 48.63 -3.23 52.97
C GLN A 2 47.52 -3.44 54.02
N LEU A 3 46.59 -4.43 53.96
CA LEU A 3 46.24 -5.53 53.03
C LEU A 3 44.72 -5.87 53.25
N MET A 4 43.97 -6.81 52.62
CA MET A 4 44.18 -7.93 51.68
C MET A 4 42.93 -8.04 50.73
N ARG A 5 43.01 -8.58 49.50
CA ARG A 5 42.56 -9.94 49.03
C ARG A 5 41.13 -10.39 49.43
N GLN A 6 40.21 -10.60 48.47
CA GLN A 6 39.83 -11.87 47.74
C GLN A 6 38.93 -12.82 48.56
N ALA A 7 38.09 -13.73 48.02
CA ALA A 7 38.00 -14.33 46.67
C ALA A 7 36.50 -14.54 46.24
N SER A 8 36.14 -14.60 44.94
CA SER A 8 36.07 -15.78 44.02
C SER A 8 34.87 -16.74 44.20
N GLY A 9 34.33 -17.25 43.08
CA GLY A 9 33.13 -18.11 42.99
C GLY A 9 32.17 -17.63 41.88
N ALA A 10 32.42 -17.86 40.58
CA ALA A 10 32.40 -19.15 39.85
C ALA A 10 30.99 -19.75 39.68
N ALA A 11 30.56 -19.91 38.42
CA ALA A 11 29.24 -20.42 38.04
C ALA A 11 29.23 -21.95 37.82
N PRO A 12 28.04 -22.55 37.65
CA PRO A 12 27.86 -23.53 36.58
C PRO A 12 26.72 -23.15 35.62
N ALA A 13 26.78 -23.70 34.41
CA ALA A 13 25.77 -23.55 33.36
C ALA A 13 24.91 -24.83 33.21
N ARG A 14 24.06 -24.86 32.17
CA ARG A 14 23.02 -25.87 31.79
C ARG A 14 21.65 -25.58 32.42
N ALA A 15 20.51 -25.88 31.78
CA ALA A 15 20.30 -26.54 30.47
C ALA A 15 19.16 -25.88 29.67
N CYS A 16 19.21 -26.00 28.34
CA CYS A 16 18.02 -25.85 27.50
C CYS A 16 17.19 -27.15 27.52
N PRO A 17 15.86 -27.07 27.47
CA PRO A 17 15.03 -28.04 26.78
C PRO A 17 14.50 -27.43 25.48
N ALA A 18 14.77 -28.08 24.34
CA ALA A 18 14.08 -27.75 23.10
C ALA A 18 12.67 -28.36 23.12
N GLN A 19 11.65 -27.59 22.75
CA GLN A 19 10.34 -28.14 22.37
C GLN A 19 9.87 -27.51 21.06
N VAL A 20 9.70 -28.37 20.06
CA VAL A 20 9.19 -28.02 18.74
C VAL A 20 7.67 -28.14 18.74
N PRO A 21 6.90 -27.05 18.51
CA PRO A 21 5.47 -27.18 18.27
C PRO A 21 5.25 -27.83 16.89
N THR A 22 4.74 -29.06 16.89
CA THR A 22 4.53 -29.87 15.69
C THR A 22 3.47 -29.26 14.76
N CYS A 23 3.72 -29.32 13.45
CA CYS A 23 2.80 -28.81 12.44
C CYS A 23 1.53 -29.68 12.34
N SER A 24 0.45 -29.25 12.98
CA SER A 24 -0.86 -29.93 12.96
C SER A 24 -1.62 -29.67 11.66
N ARG A 25 -1.11 -30.27 10.57
CA ARG A 25 -1.64 -30.18 9.19
C ARG A 25 -3.07 -30.73 9.08
N ARG A 26 -4.08 -29.88 9.36
CA ARG A 26 -5.51 -30.26 9.23
C ARG A 26 -5.85 -30.62 7.79
N HIS A 27 -6.25 -31.87 7.56
CA HIS A 27 -6.80 -32.32 6.30
C HIS A 27 -8.19 -31.71 6.05
N HIS A 28 -8.29 -30.74 5.14
CA HIS A 28 -9.56 -30.51 4.42
C HIS A 28 -9.66 -31.51 3.27
N ARG A 29 -10.66 -32.39 3.34
CA ARG A 29 -11.06 -33.26 2.22
C ARG A 29 -11.74 -32.41 1.14
N PRO A 30 -11.34 -32.49 -0.15
CA PRO A 30 -12.22 -32.09 -1.24
C PRO A 30 -13.33 -33.15 -1.40
N HIS A 31 -14.57 -32.72 -1.63
CA HIS A 31 -15.67 -33.61 -1.98
C HIS A 31 -15.60 -34.00 -3.46
N CYS A 32 -15.04 -35.17 -3.77
CA CYS A 32 -15.10 -35.74 -5.12
C CYS A 32 -16.50 -36.29 -5.42
N LEU A 33 -17.36 -35.50 -6.06
CA LEU A 33 -18.57 -36.01 -6.67
C LEU A 33 -18.20 -36.83 -7.92
N ARG A 34 -18.48 -38.14 -7.87
CA ARG A 34 -18.35 -39.04 -9.01
C ARG A 34 -19.54 -38.86 -9.96
N HIS A 35 -19.28 -38.71 -11.26
CA HIS A 35 -20.19 -39.17 -12.30
C HIS A 35 -19.47 -40.10 -13.27
N ARG A 36 -20.22 -41.01 -13.90
CA ARG A 36 -19.73 -42.10 -14.76
C ARG A 36 -19.51 -41.60 -16.19
N GLY A 37 -18.58 -42.23 -16.93
CA GLY A 37 -18.55 -42.22 -18.40
C GLY A 37 -19.58 -43.19 -19.01
N PRO A 38 -19.35 -43.86 -20.16
CA PRO A 38 -18.08 -43.97 -20.91
C PRO A 38 -18.15 -43.94 -22.47
N ALA A 39 -17.01 -43.69 -23.13
CA ALA A 39 -16.54 -44.29 -24.39
C ALA A 39 -15.08 -43.85 -24.59
N ARG A 40 -14.02 -44.69 -24.68
CA ARG A 40 -13.73 -45.84 -25.55
C ARG A 40 -13.75 -45.52 -27.06
N HIS A 41 -12.59 -45.16 -27.60
CA HIS A 41 -12.07 -45.74 -28.84
C HIS A 41 -10.55 -45.91 -28.72
N THR A 42 -10.02 -47.04 -29.22
CA THR A 42 -8.61 -47.42 -29.15
C THR A 42 -8.16 -48.03 -30.47
N CYS A 43 -7.24 -47.36 -31.16
CA CYS A 43 -6.48 -47.86 -32.32
C CYS A 43 -5.27 -46.93 -32.53
N ARG A 44 -4.11 -47.37 -33.02
CA ARG A 44 -3.52 -48.72 -33.05
C ARG A 44 -2.01 -48.51 -33.24
N THR A 45 -1.16 -49.31 -32.61
CA THR A 45 0.29 -49.22 -32.84
C THR A 45 0.67 -49.71 -34.24
N ALA A 46 1.57 -48.98 -34.90
CA ALA A 46 2.26 -49.41 -36.11
C ALA A 46 3.71 -48.89 -36.04
N SER A 47 4.66 -49.80 -35.89
CA SER A 47 6.09 -49.48 -35.92
C SER A 47 6.57 -49.42 -37.37
N GLY A 48 7.32 -48.37 -37.73
CA GLY A 48 7.90 -48.21 -39.07
C GLY A 48 9.25 -47.52 -38.99
N THR A 49 10.32 -48.29 -39.09
CA THR A 49 11.70 -47.78 -39.16
C THR A 49 12.14 -47.59 -40.60
N THR A 50 12.51 -46.36 -40.96
CA THR A 50 13.59 -46.08 -41.93
C THR A 50 14.18 -44.71 -41.62
N SER A 51 15.49 -44.57 -41.83
CA SER A 51 16.20 -43.30 -41.71
C SER A 51 15.85 -42.36 -42.86
N ASP A 52 15.94 -41.06 -42.63
CA ASP A 52 16.72 -40.22 -43.55
C ASP A 52 17.37 -39.02 -42.83
N GLN A 53 18.42 -38.46 -43.42
CA GLN A 53 19.18 -37.34 -42.87
C GLN A 53 18.81 -36.02 -43.55
N LEU A 54 18.20 -35.09 -42.81
CA LEU A 54 18.26 -33.67 -43.14
C LEU A 54 18.56 -32.86 -41.87
N ALA A 55 19.80 -32.41 -41.76
CA ALA A 55 20.19 -31.41 -40.76
C ALA A 55 19.64 -30.04 -41.19
N VAL A 56 18.56 -29.60 -40.53
CA VAL A 56 18.11 -28.22 -40.63
C VAL A 56 19.02 -27.37 -39.76
N GLU A 57 20.05 -26.81 -40.38
CA GLU A 57 20.99 -25.88 -39.75
C GLU A 57 20.24 -24.62 -39.30
N ALA A 58 19.97 -24.52 -37.99
CA ALA A 58 19.30 -23.37 -37.42
C ALA A 58 20.22 -22.14 -37.55
N PRO A 59 19.76 -21.01 -38.13
CA PRO A 59 20.60 -19.84 -38.29
C PRO A 59 21.00 -19.32 -36.91
N ALA A 60 22.30 -19.27 -36.65
CA ALA A 60 22.84 -18.75 -35.40
C ALA A 60 22.50 -17.26 -35.28
N SER A 61 21.53 -16.94 -34.43
CA SER A 61 21.09 -15.57 -34.18
C SER A 61 22.19 -14.76 -33.49
N THR A 62 23.06 -14.13 -34.28
CA THR A 62 24.05 -13.16 -33.81
C THR A 62 23.36 -12.10 -32.95
N PRO A 63 23.72 -11.93 -31.66
CA PRO A 63 23.08 -10.94 -30.80
C PRO A 63 23.35 -9.54 -31.34
N ALA A 64 22.31 -8.71 -31.42
CA ALA A 64 22.44 -7.34 -31.92
C ALA A 64 23.41 -6.53 -31.02
N PRO A 65 24.27 -5.64 -31.58
CA PRO A 65 25.33 -4.97 -30.82
C PRO A 65 24.89 -4.12 -29.62
N GLY A 66 23.60 -3.78 -29.50
CA GLY A 66 23.02 -3.07 -28.35
C GLY A 66 22.52 -3.95 -27.19
N ALA A 67 22.48 -5.28 -27.33
CA ALA A 67 21.86 -6.16 -26.33
C ALA A 67 22.70 -6.33 -25.04
N ALA A 68 24.02 -6.42 -25.17
CA ALA A 68 24.93 -6.65 -24.05
C ALA A 68 24.88 -5.60 -22.91
N PRO A 69 24.95 -4.26 -23.18
CA PRO A 69 24.89 -3.27 -22.10
C PRO A 69 23.52 -3.22 -21.40
N ALA A 70 22.43 -3.50 -22.12
CA ALA A 70 21.09 -3.55 -21.54
C ALA A 70 20.91 -4.76 -20.61
N ALA A 71 21.48 -5.91 -20.96
CA ALA A 71 21.47 -7.11 -20.11
C ALA A 71 22.28 -6.89 -18.82
N ALA A 72 23.51 -6.36 -18.93
CA ALA A 72 24.37 -6.11 -17.77
C ALA A 72 23.72 -5.13 -16.78
N ALA A 73 23.13 -4.04 -17.27
CA ALA A 73 22.40 -3.08 -16.43
C ALA A 73 21.18 -3.68 -15.71
N GLN A 74 20.54 -4.72 -16.27
CA GLN A 74 19.47 -5.45 -15.59
C GLN A 74 20.00 -6.41 -14.52
N GLU A 75 21.16 -7.02 -14.71
CA GLU A 75 21.80 -7.87 -13.70
C GLU A 75 22.31 -7.03 -12.51
N ASP A 76 22.94 -5.89 -12.78
CA ASP A 76 23.31 -4.88 -11.76
C ASP A 76 22.08 -4.41 -10.98
N ALA A 77 20.98 -4.06 -11.68
CA ALA A 77 19.74 -3.63 -11.03
C ALA A 77 19.18 -4.73 -10.11
N ARG A 78 19.11 -5.99 -10.58
CA ARG A 78 18.62 -7.13 -9.78
C ARG A 78 19.48 -7.36 -8.53
N ALA A 79 20.81 -7.27 -8.65
CA ALA A 79 21.71 -7.40 -7.50
C ALA A 79 21.46 -6.30 -6.45
N ILE A 80 21.24 -5.06 -6.89
CA ILE A 80 20.90 -3.94 -5.98
C ILE A 80 19.51 -4.15 -5.35
N VAL A 81 18.52 -4.66 -6.09
CA VAL A 81 17.19 -5.01 -5.54
C VAL A 81 17.29 -6.11 -4.48
N ASP A 82 18.09 -7.16 -4.70
CA ASP A 82 18.33 -8.20 -3.70
C ASP A 82 19.03 -7.66 -2.44
N GLU A 83 20.00 -6.76 -2.59
CA GLU A 83 20.66 -6.10 -1.46
C GLU A 83 19.70 -5.21 -0.65
N VAL A 84 18.88 -4.39 -1.33
CA VAL A 84 17.84 -3.55 -0.71
C VAL A 84 16.83 -4.41 0.06
N LEU A 85 16.26 -5.44 -0.58
CA LEU A 85 15.23 -6.28 0.03
C LEU A 85 15.76 -7.03 1.27
N LYS A 86 16.99 -7.51 1.22
CA LYS A 86 17.68 -8.14 2.35
C LYS A 86 17.97 -7.16 3.49
N ALA A 87 18.31 -5.90 3.19
CA ALA A 87 18.65 -4.89 4.21
C ALA A 87 17.42 -4.30 4.92
N ILE A 88 16.23 -4.35 4.30
CA ILE A 88 14.97 -3.87 4.89
C ILE A 88 14.14 -4.98 5.56
N GLU A 89 14.54 -6.25 5.44
CA GLU A 89 13.82 -7.39 6.03
C GLU A 89 13.69 -7.24 7.56
N GLY A 90 12.48 -7.47 8.09
CA GLY A 90 12.19 -7.35 9.53
C GLY A 90 12.14 -5.93 10.11
N THR A 91 12.39 -4.87 9.32
CA THR A 91 12.56 -3.49 9.83
C THR A 91 11.28 -2.72 10.21
N ASP A 92 10.10 -3.37 10.30
CA ASP A 92 8.78 -2.71 10.49
C ASP A 92 8.62 -1.54 9.48
N SER A 93 8.84 -1.85 8.20
CA SER A 93 8.88 -0.90 7.07
C SER A 93 9.81 0.30 7.26
N GLY A 94 11.01 0.07 7.81
CA GLY A 94 12.00 1.11 8.09
C GLY A 94 11.87 1.81 9.45
N LEU A 95 10.94 1.41 10.33
CA LEU A 95 10.82 1.98 11.69
C LEU A 95 11.90 1.49 12.67
N SER A 96 12.40 0.26 12.52
CA SER A 96 13.45 -0.32 13.39
C SER A 96 14.83 -0.43 12.74
N ILE A 97 15.01 0.15 11.55
CA ILE A 97 16.31 0.16 10.85
C ILE A 97 17.32 1.10 11.54
N GLU A 98 18.57 0.68 11.60
CA GLU A 98 19.68 1.49 12.14
C GLU A 98 20.03 2.66 11.19
N PRO A 99 20.44 3.85 11.68
CA PRO A 99 20.84 4.97 10.83
C PRO A 99 21.96 4.66 9.81
N ALA A 100 22.90 3.77 10.13
CA ALA A 100 23.93 3.34 9.19
C ALA A 100 23.32 2.52 8.03
N THR A 101 22.53 1.50 8.35
CA THR A 101 21.81 0.67 7.37
C THR A 101 20.80 1.48 6.56
N ARG A 102 20.14 2.48 7.17
CA ARG A 102 19.28 3.45 6.47
C ARG A 102 20.05 4.21 5.39
N LYS A 103 21.20 4.80 5.74
CA LYS A 103 22.05 5.52 4.79
C LYS A 103 22.55 4.61 3.65
N HIS A 104 22.83 3.35 3.96
CA HIS A 104 23.18 2.34 2.95
C HIS A 104 22.01 2.07 2.00
N VAL A 105 20.82 1.72 2.52
CA VAL A 105 19.60 1.49 1.74
C VAL A 105 19.24 2.70 0.89
N ASP A 106 19.15 3.90 1.47
CA ASP A 106 18.82 5.12 0.72
C ASP A 106 19.83 5.36 -0.44
N GLY A 107 21.12 5.07 -0.22
CA GLY A 107 22.16 5.13 -1.27
C GLY A 107 22.12 4.01 -2.32
N LEU A 108 21.43 2.90 -2.07
CA LEU A 108 21.08 1.90 -3.09
C LEU A 108 19.84 2.32 -3.87
N LEU A 109 18.88 2.99 -3.23
CA LEU A 109 17.69 3.54 -3.88
C LEU A 109 18.06 4.68 -4.86
N ASP A 110 19.02 5.54 -4.49
CA ASP A 110 19.57 6.57 -5.39
C ASP A 110 20.19 5.95 -6.67
N LYS A 111 20.82 4.77 -6.59
CA LYS A 111 21.34 4.03 -7.76
C LYS A 111 20.21 3.49 -8.64
N LEU A 112 19.18 2.89 -8.03
CA LEU A 112 18.02 2.36 -8.76
C LEU A 112 17.21 3.47 -9.44
N GLU A 113 17.11 4.65 -8.84
CA GLU A 113 16.55 5.85 -9.49
C GLU A 113 17.38 6.29 -10.71
N GLY A 114 18.72 6.24 -10.63
CA GLY A 114 19.59 6.50 -11.77
C GLY A 114 19.39 5.50 -12.93
N LEU A 115 19.17 4.22 -12.63
CA LEU A 115 18.85 3.19 -13.63
C LEU A 115 17.42 3.33 -14.19
N GLY A 116 16.45 3.66 -13.32
CA GLY A 116 15.05 3.85 -13.68
C GLY A 116 14.80 5.11 -14.53
N ALA A 117 15.65 6.14 -14.40
CA ALA A 117 15.60 7.31 -15.28
C ALA A 117 15.76 6.95 -16.78
N ALA A 118 16.50 5.88 -17.10
CA ALA A 118 16.68 5.36 -18.46
C ALA A 118 15.65 4.28 -18.85
N GLN A 119 14.73 3.90 -17.95
CA GLN A 119 13.80 2.79 -18.16
C GLN A 119 12.71 3.13 -19.18
N GLN A 120 12.42 2.15 -20.04
CA GLN A 120 11.31 2.17 -20.99
C GLN A 120 10.55 0.82 -20.94
N PRO A 121 9.21 0.82 -21.06
CA PRO A 121 8.32 1.99 -21.08
C PRO A 121 8.33 2.74 -19.74
N ARG A 122 7.99 4.03 -19.78
CA ARG A 122 7.89 4.91 -18.60
C ARG A 122 6.83 4.37 -17.62
N PRO A 123 6.92 4.67 -16.31
CA PRO A 123 6.13 3.98 -15.29
C PRO A 123 4.62 3.99 -15.50
N LEU A 124 4.03 5.09 -16.00
CA LEU A 124 2.59 5.16 -16.26
C LEU A 124 2.11 4.23 -17.38
N ASP A 125 2.91 4.08 -18.44
CA ASP A 125 2.61 3.20 -19.58
C ASP A 125 3.02 1.74 -19.30
N ASN A 126 3.89 1.53 -18.32
CA ASN A 126 4.39 0.22 -17.96
C ASN A 126 3.28 -0.64 -17.31
N PRO A 127 2.93 -1.83 -17.86
CA PRO A 127 1.89 -2.68 -17.29
C PRO A 127 2.21 -3.14 -15.86
N LEU A 128 3.49 -3.14 -15.46
CA LEU A 128 3.92 -3.48 -14.11
C LEU A 128 3.49 -2.44 -13.05
N LEU A 129 3.10 -1.21 -13.39
CA LEU A 129 2.61 -0.26 -12.38
C LEU A 129 1.31 -0.73 -11.70
N TRP A 130 0.51 -1.51 -12.43
CA TRP A 130 -0.83 -1.90 -12.02
C TRP A 130 -0.78 -3.19 -11.17
N GLY A 131 -1.23 -3.12 -9.93
CA GLY A 131 -1.25 -4.26 -9.01
C GLY A 131 -1.29 -3.87 -7.53
N ASN A 132 -1.21 -4.90 -6.69
CA ASN A 132 -1.13 -4.76 -5.24
C ASN A 132 0.33 -4.78 -4.78
N TYR A 133 0.68 -4.01 -3.76
CA TYR A 133 2.02 -3.97 -3.18
C TYR A 133 1.99 -3.86 -1.65
N ASN A 134 2.98 -4.45 -1.01
CA ASN A 134 3.31 -4.21 0.40
C ASN A 134 4.27 -3.02 0.48
N VAL A 135 4.12 -2.15 1.47
CA VAL A 135 5.06 -1.04 1.72
C VAL A 135 6.22 -1.58 2.54
N ALA A 136 7.23 -2.13 1.87
CA ALA A 136 8.34 -2.85 2.48
C ALA A 136 9.34 -1.95 3.22
N TYR A 137 9.48 -0.68 2.80
CA TYR A 137 10.33 0.31 3.45
C TYR A 137 9.84 1.73 3.17
N THR A 138 9.99 2.62 4.16
CA THR A 138 9.85 4.07 3.97
C THR A 138 10.93 4.84 4.72
N SER A 139 11.51 5.87 4.10
CA SER A 139 12.37 6.85 4.78
C SER A 139 11.78 8.26 4.73
N VAL A 140 12.05 9.06 5.77
CA VAL A 140 11.74 10.50 5.78
C VAL A 140 12.72 11.23 4.87
N GLY A 141 12.21 12.13 4.03
CA GLY A 141 13.05 12.94 3.16
C GLY A 141 13.91 13.92 3.95
N ARG A 142 15.01 14.37 3.36
CA ARG A 142 15.99 15.28 4.02
C ARG A 142 15.40 16.62 4.50
N SER A 143 14.22 17.01 4.03
CA SER A 143 13.47 18.21 4.45
C SER A 143 12.28 17.91 5.37
N GLN A 144 11.99 16.65 5.71
CA GLN A 144 10.84 16.26 6.53
C GLN A 144 11.25 15.90 7.96
N GLU A 145 11.47 16.92 8.79
CA GLU A 145 11.85 16.78 10.20
C GLU A 145 10.74 16.18 11.11
N ARG A 146 9.51 16.00 10.59
CA ARG A 146 8.34 15.65 11.41
C ARG A 146 7.33 14.75 10.69
N GLY A 147 6.93 13.68 11.37
CA GLY A 147 5.83 12.78 10.99
C GLY A 147 6.25 11.57 10.14
N GLU A 148 5.61 10.44 10.38
CA GLU A 148 5.85 9.19 9.65
C GLU A 148 5.28 9.28 8.21
N PRO A 149 6.07 8.98 7.16
CA PRO A 149 5.64 9.14 5.76
C PRO A 149 4.60 8.11 5.32
N ALA A 150 4.43 7.00 6.05
CA ALA A 150 3.34 6.05 5.88
C ALA A 150 2.62 5.78 7.22
N GLY A 151 1.28 5.80 7.21
CA GLY A 151 0.44 5.55 8.37
C GLY A 151 0.25 6.72 9.36
N GLY A 152 0.97 7.84 9.17
CA GLY A 152 0.74 9.08 9.90
C GLY A 152 0.70 8.91 11.42
N ARG A 153 -0.30 9.52 12.08
CA ARG A 153 -0.43 9.46 13.55
C ARG A 153 -0.63 8.05 14.11
N PHE A 154 -1.17 7.10 13.33
CA PHE A 154 -1.38 5.73 13.78
C PHE A 154 -0.05 4.98 14.01
N ARG A 155 1.05 5.38 13.34
CA ARG A 155 2.40 4.82 13.57
C ARG A 155 3.29 5.69 14.48
N GLY A 156 2.80 6.82 14.99
CA GLY A 156 3.49 7.59 16.03
C GLY A 156 3.58 6.83 17.37
N LYS A 157 4.40 7.31 18.33
CA LYS A 157 4.68 6.62 19.61
C LYS A 157 3.43 6.14 20.37
N VAL A 158 2.43 7.00 20.54
CA VAL A 158 1.14 6.65 21.18
C VAL A 158 0.27 5.79 20.25
N GLY A 159 0.33 6.04 18.94
CA GLY A 159 -0.34 5.25 17.91
C GLY A 159 0.04 3.78 17.98
N ARG A 160 1.35 3.44 17.94
CA ARG A 160 1.85 2.05 17.99
C ARG A 160 1.46 1.28 19.25
N ALA A 161 1.24 1.97 20.38
CA ALA A 161 0.82 1.35 21.64
C ALA A 161 -0.66 0.93 21.62
N LEU A 162 -1.52 1.68 20.92
CA LEU A 162 -2.95 1.39 20.79
C LEU A 162 -3.25 0.54 19.54
N PHE A 163 -2.60 0.86 18.42
CA PHE A 163 -2.77 0.29 17.09
C PHE A 163 -1.46 -0.39 16.65
N ARG A 164 -1.25 -1.63 17.10
CA ARG A 164 -0.07 -2.41 16.66
C ARG A 164 -0.21 -2.70 15.16
N THR A 165 0.63 -2.10 14.32
CA THR A 165 0.64 -2.35 12.87
C THR A 165 0.77 -3.85 12.58
N ALA A 166 -0.05 -4.33 11.65
CA ALA A 166 -0.11 -5.73 11.21
C ALA A 166 0.21 -5.91 9.72
N GLY A 167 -0.08 -4.88 8.91
CA GLY A 167 0.17 -4.86 7.46
C GLY A 167 0.14 -3.45 6.91
N LEU A 168 0.89 -3.21 5.83
CA LEU A 168 1.00 -1.92 5.16
C LEU A 168 0.99 -2.16 3.66
N PHE A 169 -0.04 -1.64 2.99
CA PHE A 169 -0.29 -1.95 1.59
C PHE A 169 -0.62 -0.69 0.81
N GLN A 170 -0.14 -0.63 -0.43
CA GLN A 170 -0.59 0.32 -1.43
C GLN A 170 -0.93 -0.45 -2.71
N SER A 171 -1.96 -0.04 -3.43
CA SER A 171 -2.29 -0.62 -4.72
C SER A 171 -2.61 0.46 -5.72
N VAL A 172 -2.26 0.22 -6.99
CA VAL A 172 -2.62 1.06 -8.12
C VAL A 172 -3.38 0.17 -9.09
N LEU A 173 -4.67 0.47 -9.24
CA LEU A 173 -5.68 -0.40 -9.84
C LEU A 173 -6.32 0.33 -11.03
N LYS A 174 -6.61 -0.41 -12.10
CA LYS A 174 -7.24 0.18 -13.30
C LYS A 174 -8.70 0.57 -13.01
N PRO A 175 -9.23 1.63 -13.66
CA PRO A 175 -8.55 2.48 -14.64
C PRO A 175 -7.58 3.50 -14.00
N ASP A 176 -7.95 4.13 -12.89
CA ASP A 176 -7.24 5.26 -12.30
C ASP A 176 -7.38 5.31 -10.76
N ILE A 177 -7.40 4.14 -10.09
CA ILE A 177 -7.65 4.03 -8.66
C ILE A 177 -6.33 3.78 -7.92
N ALA A 178 -6.12 4.46 -6.79
CA ALA A 178 -5.10 4.09 -5.82
C ALA A 178 -5.71 3.89 -4.43
N THR A 179 -5.30 2.82 -3.76
CA THR A 179 -5.72 2.51 -2.39
C THR A 179 -4.53 2.34 -1.46
N ASN A 180 -4.63 2.91 -0.26
CA ASN A 180 -3.68 2.72 0.84
C ASN A 180 -4.41 1.99 1.97
N LYS A 181 -3.82 0.93 2.52
CA LYS A 181 -4.38 0.19 3.66
C LYS A 181 -3.32 0.01 4.75
N VAL A 182 -3.64 0.44 5.96
CA VAL A 182 -2.84 0.24 7.17
C VAL A 182 -3.62 -0.69 8.09
N GLU A 183 -3.25 -1.96 8.13
CA GLU A 183 -3.86 -2.92 9.06
C GLU A 183 -3.22 -2.81 10.44
N PHE A 184 -4.03 -2.99 11.48
CA PHE A 184 -3.60 -2.92 12.86
C PHE A 184 -4.34 -3.93 13.76
N LYS A 185 -3.82 -4.12 14.97
CA LYS A 185 -4.53 -4.74 16.08
C LYS A 185 -4.72 -3.73 17.20
N LEU A 186 -5.97 -3.30 17.41
CA LEU A 186 -6.37 -2.41 18.49
C LEU A 186 -6.20 -3.17 19.83
N PHE A 187 -5.50 -2.53 20.78
CA PHE A 187 -5.01 -3.15 22.02
C PHE A 187 -4.22 -4.45 21.80
N GLY A 188 -3.64 -4.63 20.61
CA GLY A 188 -2.86 -5.82 20.24
C GLY A 188 -3.66 -7.07 19.85
N PHE A 189 -4.98 -7.10 20.07
CA PHE A 189 -5.82 -8.29 19.78
C PHE A 189 -6.95 -8.06 18.76
N LEU A 190 -7.62 -6.91 18.77
CA LEU A 190 -8.81 -6.69 17.94
C LEU A 190 -8.41 -6.19 16.54
N PRO A 191 -8.67 -6.93 15.45
CA PRO A 191 -8.26 -6.51 14.11
C PRO A 191 -9.01 -5.26 13.64
N GLY A 192 -8.37 -4.50 12.76
CA GLY A 192 -8.95 -3.37 12.06
C GLY A 192 -7.99 -2.79 11.03
N PHE A 193 -8.44 -1.79 10.27
CA PHE A 193 -7.60 -1.09 9.31
C PHE A 193 -7.99 0.38 9.15
N VAL A 194 -7.04 1.19 8.69
CA VAL A 194 -7.32 2.51 8.09
C VAL A 194 -7.12 2.37 6.58
N GLY A 195 -8.18 2.63 5.83
CA GLY A 195 -8.19 2.59 4.38
C GLY A 195 -8.35 3.98 3.78
N LEU A 196 -7.58 4.31 2.75
CA LEU A 196 -7.85 5.44 1.87
C LEU A 196 -8.03 4.93 0.44
N ARG A 197 -8.96 5.54 -0.28
CA ARG A 197 -9.20 5.35 -1.72
C ARG A 197 -9.06 6.70 -2.40
N GLY A 198 -8.49 6.73 -3.60
CA GLY A 198 -8.32 7.97 -4.34
C GLY A 198 -8.18 7.77 -5.84
N ARG A 199 -8.38 8.86 -6.59
CA ARG A 199 -8.15 8.91 -8.03
C ARG A 199 -6.69 9.25 -8.31
N VAL A 200 -6.07 8.53 -9.24
CA VAL A 200 -4.72 8.73 -9.76
C VAL A 200 -4.77 9.72 -10.90
N VAL A 201 -4.07 10.84 -10.78
CA VAL A 201 -3.98 11.88 -11.81
C VAL A 201 -2.51 12.00 -12.26
N PRO A 202 -2.17 11.67 -13.52
CA PRO A 202 -0.85 11.95 -14.07
C PRO A 202 -0.45 13.42 -13.93
N GLN A 203 0.82 13.67 -13.61
CA GLN A 203 1.37 15.01 -13.40
C GLN A 203 2.65 15.22 -14.22
N GLY A 204 2.70 16.34 -14.94
CA GLY A 204 3.75 16.65 -15.90
C GLY A 204 3.74 15.74 -17.14
N GLU A 205 4.72 15.95 -18.02
CA GLU A 205 4.84 15.23 -19.30
C GLU A 205 5.74 13.99 -19.20
N GLY A 206 6.49 13.82 -18.11
CA GLY A 206 7.60 12.86 -18.02
C GLY A 206 7.22 11.37 -17.93
N GLY A 207 5.95 11.02 -17.74
CA GLY A 207 5.48 9.63 -17.63
C GLY A 207 5.68 8.94 -16.26
N ASP A 208 6.28 9.63 -15.29
CA ASP A 208 6.73 9.02 -14.02
C ASP A 208 5.88 9.39 -12.79
N THR A 209 5.22 10.55 -12.82
CA THR A 209 4.68 11.21 -11.61
C THR A 209 3.16 11.23 -11.61
N VAL A 210 2.60 10.93 -10.44
CA VAL A 210 1.16 10.98 -10.18
C VAL A 210 0.86 11.83 -8.95
N GLN A 211 -0.25 12.56 -8.99
CA GLN A 211 -0.95 13.04 -7.81
C GLN A 211 -2.13 12.11 -7.55
N VAL A 212 -2.17 11.48 -6.38
CA VAL A 212 -3.34 10.74 -5.91
C VAL A 212 -4.20 11.67 -5.07
N LEU A 213 -5.49 11.79 -5.41
CA LEU A 213 -6.49 12.55 -4.65
C LEU A 213 -7.34 11.57 -3.84
N PHE A 214 -7.08 11.50 -2.54
CA PHE A 214 -7.75 10.58 -1.62
C PHE A 214 -9.05 11.16 -1.05
N GLU A 215 -10.08 10.33 -1.04
CA GLU A 215 -11.31 10.48 -0.27
C GLU A 215 -11.03 10.41 1.25
N PRO A 216 -11.97 10.84 2.12
CA PRO A 216 -11.78 10.76 3.57
C PRO A 216 -11.52 9.32 4.04
N PRO A 217 -10.48 9.06 4.86
CA PRO A 217 -10.14 7.71 5.31
C PRO A 217 -11.30 6.96 5.96
N VAL A 218 -11.39 5.65 5.71
CA VAL A 218 -12.28 4.72 6.41
C VAL A 218 -11.49 4.05 7.54
N LEU A 219 -11.95 4.23 8.78
CA LEU A 219 -11.54 3.40 9.92
C LEU A 219 -12.47 2.19 10.01
N ALA A 220 -11.90 0.99 9.94
CA ALA A 220 -12.58 -0.28 10.15
C ALA A 220 -12.12 -0.93 11.45
N ILE A 221 -13.05 -1.45 12.24
CA ILE A 221 -12.79 -2.22 13.46
C ILE A 221 -13.60 -3.53 13.41
N ALA A 222 -12.94 -4.65 13.71
CA ALA A 222 -13.48 -6.02 13.66
C ALA A 222 -14.22 -6.36 12.35
N ASP A 223 -13.77 -5.74 11.24
CA ASP A 223 -14.27 -5.88 9.87
C ASP A 223 -15.79 -5.67 9.70
N LYS A 224 -16.40 -4.93 10.65
CA LYS A 224 -17.86 -4.73 10.76
C LYS A 224 -18.24 -3.30 11.15
N LEU A 225 -17.42 -2.63 11.95
CA LEU A 225 -17.64 -1.24 12.37
C LEU A 225 -16.81 -0.33 11.47
N PHE A 226 -17.49 0.36 10.55
CA PHE A 226 -16.88 1.27 9.59
C PHE A 226 -17.24 2.71 9.95
N LEU A 227 -16.26 3.60 9.94
CA LEU A 227 -16.41 5.03 10.20
C LEU A 227 -15.56 5.82 9.21
N CYS A 228 -16.19 6.63 8.36
CA CYS A 228 -15.49 7.63 7.55
C CYS A 228 -14.97 8.73 8.49
N ILE A 229 -13.67 9.01 8.44
CA ILE A 229 -12.94 9.93 9.31
C ILE A 229 -12.10 10.92 8.50
N GLY A 230 -11.75 12.06 9.10
CA GLY A 230 -10.88 13.05 8.45
C GLY A 230 -11.50 13.85 7.31
N ARG A 231 -10.65 14.24 6.36
CA ARG A 231 -10.95 15.03 5.16
C ARG A 231 -10.29 14.37 3.95
N THR A 232 -10.66 14.80 2.75
CA THR A 232 -9.90 14.51 1.52
C THR A 232 -8.46 14.99 1.65
N SER A 233 -7.52 14.28 1.05
CA SER A 233 -6.09 14.62 1.05
C SER A 233 -5.44 14.33 -0.30
N SER A 234 -4.21 14.76 -0.54
CA SER A 234 -3.46 14.39 -1.75
C SER A 234 -2.02 14.03 -1.47
N VAL A 235 -1.47 13.13 -2.29
CA VAL A 235 -0.04 12.77 -2.28
C VAL A 235 0.49 12.86 -3.70
N VAL A 236 1.61 13.55 -3.90
CA VAL A 236 2.38 13.51 -5.15
C VAL A 236 3.51 12.50 -4.99
N LEU A 237 3.57 11.51 -5.89
CA LEU A 237 4.56 10.44 -5.90
C LEU A 237 5.12 10.28 -7.32
N THR A 238 6.43 10.36 -7.47
CA THR A 238 7.16 9.94 -8.67
C THR A 238 7.56 8.48 -8.52
N THR A 239 7.25 7.65 -9.51
CA THR A 239 7.79 6.28 -9.59
C THR A 239 9.17 6.34 -10.21
N THR A 240 10.22 6.05 -9.45
CA THR A 240 11.62 6.26 -9.89
C THR A 240 12.28 5.01 -10.47
N TYR A 241 11.73 3.82 -10.20
CA TYR A 241 12.16 2.52 -10.74
C TYR A 241 11.03 1.50 -10.61
N LEU A 242 10.92 0.55 -11.53
CA LEU A 242 9.84 -0.45 -11.55
C LEU A 242 10.28 -1.76 -12.22
N ASP A 243 10.25 -2.88 -11.50
CA ASP A 243 10.48 -4.22 -12.05
C ASP A 243 9.35 -5.20 -11.65
N GLU A 244 9.54 -6.50 -11.90
CA GLU A 244 8.55 -7.53 -11.56
C GLU A 244 8.41 -7.75 -10.04
N ARG A 245 9.38 -7.30 -9.24
CA ARG A 245 9.51 -7.57 -7.80
C ARG A 245 9.15 -6.35 -6.95
N ILE A 246 9.57 -5.16 -7.38
CA ILE A 246 9.47 -3.91 -6.66
C ILE A 246 9.02 -2.74 -7.55
N ARG A 247 8.52 -1.71 -6.88
CA ARG A 247 8.38 -0.36 -7.41
C ARG A 247 8.99 0.61 -6.41
N LEU A 248 9.81 1.54 -6.85
CA LEU A 248 10.31 2.64 -6.03
C LEU A 248 9.44 3.87 -6.21
N GLY A 249 9.07 4.50 -5.10
CA GLY A 249 8.35 5.77 -5.07
C GLY A 249 9.14 6.84 -4.35
N LYS A 250 9.05 8.07 -4.84
CA LYS A 250 9.66 9.27 -4.28
C LYS A 250 8.58 10.32 -4.06
N GLY A 251 8.32 10.69 -2.82
CA GLY A 251 7.39 11.77 -2.48
C GLY A 251 7.96 13.13 -2.84
N SER A 252 7.11 14.13 -3.08
CA SER A 252 7.54 15.51 -3.39
C SER A 252 8.46 16.16 -2.34
N ARG A 253 8.46 15.64 -1.11
CA ARG A 253 9.34 16.06 0.01
C ARG A 253 10.63 15.21 0.12
N GLY A 254 10.93 14.40 -0.88
CA GLY A 254 12.11 13.52 -0.93
C GLY A 254 12.04 12.28 -0.03
N SER A 255 10.87 11.92 0.48
CA SER A 255 10.65 10.63 1.17
C SER A 255 10.69 9.47 0.19
N LEU A 256 11.44 8.42 0.52
CA LEU A 256 11.61 7.24 -0.34
C LEU A 256 10.70 6.09 0.13
N PHE A 257 10.19 5.32 -0.81
CA PHE A 257 9.27 4.21 -0.59
C PHE A 257 9.70 3.00 -1.43
N VAL A 258 9.86 1.82 -0.81
CA VAL A 258 10.00 0.54 -1.51
C VAL A 258 8.68 -0.21 -1.41
N PHE A 259 8.08 -0.51 -2.56
CA PHE A 259 6.84 -1.28 -2.67
C PHE A 259 7.14 -2.67 -3.24
N THR A 260 6.95 -3.75 -2.49
CA THR A 260 7.13 -5.13 -3.01
C THR A 260 5.82 -5.64 -3.61
N ARG A 261 5.88 -6.27 -4.77
CA ARG A 261 4.69 -6.74 -5.51
C ARG A 261 4.00 -7.92 -4.82
N GLY A 262 2.66 -7.86 -4.76
CA GLY A 262 1.79 -8.99 -4.42
C GLY A 262 1.97 -9.58 -3.02
N GLY A 263 1.72 -10.88 -2.89
CA GLY A 263 1.89 -11.61 -1.63
C GLY A 263 0.80 -11.28 -0.62
N ALA A 264 1.15 -10.73 0.55
CA ALA A 264 0.15 -10.34 1.55
C ALA A 264 -0.80 -9.24 1.03
N ALA A 265 -0.31 -8.37 0.13
CA ALA A 265 -1.13 -7.34 -0.51
C ALA A 265 -2.25 -7.90 -1.41
N ASP A 266 -2.07 -9.07 -2.03
CA ASP A 266 -3.11 -9.71 -2.85
C ASP A 266 -4.24 -10.29 -1.98
N ALA A 267 -3.91 -10.75 -0.76
CA ALA A 267 -4.89 -11.22 0.21
C ALA A 267 -5.60 -10.07 0.97
N ALA A 268 -5.11 -8.83 0.86
CA ALA A 268 -5.57 -7.70 1.67
C ALA A 268 -6.90 -7.05 1.18
N GLY A 269 -7.49 -7.49 0.07
CA GLY A 269 -8.77 -6.98 -0.43
C GLY A 269 -8.70 -5.50 -0.87
N MET A 270 -7.61 -5.13 -1.53
CA MET A 270 -7.22 -3.74 -1.82
C MET A 270 -8.16 -3.01 -2.80
N ASP A 271 -8.95 -3.75 -3.55
CA ASP A 271 -10.02 -3.28 -4.43
C ASP A 271 -11.22 -2.72 -3.65
N GLN A 272 -11.56 -3.35 -2.51
CA GLN A 272 -12.67 -2.98 -1.64
C GLN A 272 -12.34 -1.82 -0.69
N VAL A 273 -11.06 -1.47 -0.54
CA VAL A 273 -10.61 -0.44 0.41
C VAL A 273 -11.26 0.92 0.08
N GLY A 274 -11.84 1.54 1.10
CA GLY A 274 -12.45 2.87 1.06
C GLY A 274 -13.88 2.91 0.50
N LEU A 275 -14.44 1.81 -0.02
CA LEU A 275 -15.83 1.76 -0.50
C LEU A 275 -16.87 1.74 0.64
N GLN A 276 -16.44 1.51 1.89
CA GLN A 276 -17.33 1.36 3.04
C GLN A 276 -17.80 2.74 3.55
N ARG A 277 -19.11 2.87 3.74
CA ARG A 277 -19.72 4.03 4.39
C ARG A 277 -19.75 3.85 5.91
N THR A 278 -19.81 4.96 6.66
CA THR A 278 -20.06 4.93 8.12
C THR A 278 -21.30 4.09 8.43
N SER A 279 -21.15 3.02 9.22
CA SER A 279 -22.29 2.20 9.63
C SER A 279 -23.02 2.84 10.81
N LEU A 280 -24.36 2.76 10.83
CA LEU A 280 -25.17 3.32 11.92
C LEU A 280 -24.75 2.76 13.29
N THR A 281 -24.39 1.48 13.35
CA THR A 281 -23.86 0.83 14.57
C THR A 281 -22.53 1.43 15.01
N ALA A 282 -21.61 1.71 14.09
CA ALA A 282 -20.35 2.37 14.44
C ALA A 282 -20.59 3.81 14.91
N ALA A 283 -21.42 4.59 14.20
CA ALA A 283 -21.79 5.95 14.60
C ALA A 283 -22.44 6.00 15.99
N ALA A 284 -23.38 5.09 16.28
CA ALA A 284 -24.03 4.98 17.57
C ALA A 284 -23.05 4.60 18.69
N LEU A 285 -22.17 3.61 18.47
CA LEU A 285 -21.18 3.17 19.46
C LEU A 285 -20.12 4.26 19.73
N PHE A 286 -19.61 4.94 18.72
CA PHE A 286 -18.69 6.07 18.90
C PHE A 286 -19.38 7.25 19.62
N THR A 287 -20.64 7.54 19.29
CA THR A 287 -21.41 8.59 19.98
C THR A 287 -21.62 8.24 21.45
N ALA A 288 -22.03 7.01 21.77
CA ALA A 288 -22.19 6.52 23.14
C ALA A 288 -20.86 6.50 23.92
N PHE A 289 -19.74 6.23 23.25
CA PHE A 289 -18.41 6.34 23.85
C PHE A 289 -18.07 7.79 24.23
N PHE A 290 -18.25 8.76 23.32
CA PHE A 290 -17.99 10.17 23.65
C PHE A 290 -18.96 10.73 24.71
N VAL A 291 -20.23 10.36 24.67
CA VAL A 291 -21.23 10.75 25.68
C VAL A 291 -20.88 10.15 27.06
N SER A 292 -20.51 8.87 27.14
CA SER A 292 -20.13 8.25 28.41
C SER A 292 -18.82 8.79 28.97
N LEU A 293 -17.83 9.07 28.12
CA LEU A 293 -16.57 9.74 28.51
C LEU A 293 -16.82 11.17 29.01
N PHE A 294 -17.71 11.93 28.38
CA PHE A 294 -18.09 13.27 28.85
C PHE A 294 -18.83 13.21 30.20
N ALA A 295 -19.81 12.30 30.33
CA ALA A 295 -20.57 12.10 31.56
C ALA A 295 -19.73 11.58 32.73
N ALA A 296 -18.75 10.70 32.47
CA ALA A 296 -17.79 10.25 33.48
C ALA A 296 -16.89 11.42 33.95
N GLY A 297 -16.41 12.25 33.02
CA GLY A 297 -15.70 13.49 33.37
C GLY A 297 -16.58 14.43 34.20
N TRP A 298 -17.85 14.63 33.84
CA TRP A 298 -18.79 15.45 34.61
C TRP A 298 -19.03 14.90 36.02
N LEU A 299 -19.21 13.59 36.19
CA LEU A 299 -19.40 12.93 37.48
C LEU A 299 -18.13 13.03 38.37
N LEU A 300 -16.94 12.96 37.78
CA LEU A 300 -15.68 13.17 38.49
C LEU A 300 -15.48 14.65 38.88
N TRP A 301 -15.90 15.59 38.02
CA TRP A 301 -15.80 17.03 38.24
C TRP A 301 -16.76 17.55 39.32
N SER A 302 -17.97 16.99 39.39
CA SER A 302 -18.96 17.35 40.41
C SER A 302 -18.56 16.93 41.83
N THR A 303 -17.57 16.04 41.98
CA THR A 303 -16.98 15.77 43.30
C THR A 303 -16.29 17.00 43.87
N ALA A 304 -16.28 17.11 45.20
CA ALA A 304 -15.48 18.11 45.92
C ALA A 304 -13.97 17.73 45.98
N ASN A 305 -13.57 16.58 45.43
CA ASN A 305 -12.22 16.06 45.51
C ASN A 305 -11.33 16.67 44.39
N PRO A 306 -10.20 17.33 44.70
CA PRO A 306 -9.31 17.90 43.68
C PRO A 306 -8.73 16.82 42.74
N LEU A 307 -8.51 15.59 43.22
CA LEU A 307 -8.08 14.46 42.38
C LEU A 307 -9.17 14.02 41.40
N GLY A 308 -10.44 14.07 41.81
CA GLY A 308 -11.59 13.82 40.93
C GLY A 308 -11.66 14.86 39.80
N ARG A 309 -11.51 16.14 40.13
CA ARG A 309 -11.46 17.23 39.14
C ARG A 309 -10.27 17.13 38.19
N ALA A 310 -9.09 16.76 38.70
CA ALA A 310 -7.92 16.50 37.85
C ALA A 310 -8.15 15.32 36.89
N ALA A 311 -8.76 14.23 37.37
CA ALA A 311 -9.13 13.09 36.54
C ALA A 311 -10.18 13.46 35.47
N ALA A 312 -11.19 14.27 35.81
CA ALA A 312 -12.18 14.77 34.87
C ALA A 312 -11.56 15.53 33.70
N VAL A 313 -10.61 16.44 33.98
CA VAL A 313 -9.86 17.17 32.95
C VAL A 313 -9.05 16.20 32.08
N ALA A 314 -8.40 15.19 32.67
CA ALA A 314 -7.69 14.16 31.91
C ALA A 314 -8.62 13.35 30.98
N PHE A 315 -9.82 12.99 31.45
CA PHE A 315 -10.84 12.34 30.61
C PHE A 315 -11.29 13.23 29.45
N TRP A 316 -11.63 14.50 29.71
CA TRP A 316 -12.05 15.43 28.64
C TRP A 316 -10.92 15.74 27.64
N LEU A 317 -9.66 15.86 28.10
CA LEU A 317 -8.50 16.01 27.22
C LEU A 317 -8.26 14.77 26.37
N LEU A 318 -8.43 13.56 26.93
CA LEU A 318 -8.37 12.31 26.16
C LEU A 318 -9.48 12.25 25.10
N GLY A 319 -10.71 12.64 25.47
CA GLY A 319 -11.83 12.76 24.54
C GLY A 319 -11.56 13.75 23.40
N ALA A 320 -11.05 14.94 23.72
CA ALA A 320 -10.66 15.94 22.74
C ALA A 320 -9.53 15.46 21.82
N ALA A 321 -8.55 14.72 22.35
CA ALA A 321 -7.47 14.14 21.56
C ALA A 321 -7.96 13.05 20.60
N ILE A 322 -8.79 12.11 21.07
CA ILE A 322 -9.37 11.05 20.21
C ILE A 322 -10.31 11.68 19.17
N GLY A 323 -11.19 12.58 19.58
CA GLY A 323 -12.09 13.33 18.68
C GLY A 323 -11.33 14.15 17.64
N GLY A 324 -10.19 14.76 18.02
CA GLY A 324 -9.29 15.45 17.11
C GLY A 324 -8.64 14.52 16.08
N VAL A 325 -8.16 13.34 16.50
CA VAL A 325 -7.61 12.32 15.57
C VAL A 325 -8.68 11.81 14.61
N VAL A 326 -9.90 11.53 15.09
CA VAL A 326 -11.06 11.14 14.26
C VAL A 326 -11.44 12.26 13.28
N ARG A 327 -11.56 13.51 13.73
CA ARG A 327 -11.86 14.67 12.87
C ARG A 327 -10.76 14.96 11.83
N GLN A 328 -9.51 14.60 12.10
CA GLN A 328 -8.36 14.81 11.20
C GLN A 328 -7.95 13.54 10.42
N GLY A 329 -8.63 12.41 10.60
CA GLY A 329 -8.33 11.15 9.89
C GLY A 329 -6.98 10.52 10.25
N GLY A 330 -6.35 10.96 11.35
CA GLY A 330 -4.96 10.64 11.70
C GLY A 330 -3.89 11.22 10.75
N LEU A 331 -4.29 11.99 9.72
CA LEU A 331 -3.39 12.65 8.80
C LEU A 331 -2.77 13.91 9.44
N VAL A 332 -1.64 14.34 8.88
CA VAL A 332 -1.03 15.65 9.13
C VAL A 332 -0.91 16.31 7.77
N MET A 333 -1.71 17.34 7.52
CA MET A 333 -1.63 18.20 6.35
C MET A 333 -1.13 19.57 6.80
N ASP A 334 -0.28 20.20 5.99
CA ASP A 334 0.03 21.61 6.10
C ASP A 334 -0.79 22.47 5.11
N ARG A 335 -0.52 23.77 5.10
CA ARG A 335 -1.25 24.73 4.25
C ARG A 335 -1.02 24.53 2.76
N ASP A 336 0.13 23.96 2.38
CA ASP A 336 0.47 23.76 0.99
C ASP A 336 -0.13 22.43 0.48
N ASP A 337 -0.28 21.41 1.35
CA ASP A 337 -1.17 20.27 1.07
C ASP A 337 -2.63 20.71 0.85
N GLU A 338 -3.18 21.59 1.69
CA GLU A 338 -4.54 22.10 1.51
C GLU A 338 -4.71 22.85 0.17
N ARG A 339 -3.71 23.63 -0.24
CA ARG A 339 -3.67 24.32 -1.54
C ARG A 339 -3.59 23.33 -2.71
N MET A 340 -2.71 22.32 -2.63
CA MET A 340 -2.55 21.29 -3.65
C MET A 340 -3.82 20.45 -3.84
N VAL A 341 -4.52 20.11 -2.74
CA VAL A 341 -5.82 19.42 -2.80
C VAL A 341 -6.86 20.30 -3.50
N ALA A 342 -7.01 21.56 -3.10
CA ALA A 342 -8.00 22.46 -3.67
C ALA A 342 -7.77 22.72 -5.17
N ALA A 343 -6.53 22.97 -5.57
CA ALA A 343 -6.17 23.20 -6.98
C ALA A 343 -6.43 21.96 -7.85
N ALA A 344 -6.06 20.76 -7.38
CA ALA A 344 -6.25 19.53 -8.13
C ALA A 344 -7.73 19.09 -8.20
N GLN A 345 -8.52 19.34 -7.14
CA GLN A 345 -9.98 19.13 -7.15
C GLN A 345 -10.66 20.08 -8.16
N ALA A 346 -10.26 21.35 -8.22
CA ALA A 346 -10.75 22.29 -9.22
C ALA A 346 -10.39 21.87 -10.66
N ALA A 347 -9.15 21.45 -10.89
CA ALA A 347 -8.70 20.98 -12.20
C ALA A 347 -9.41 19.70 -12.68
N LEU A 348 -9.74 18.77 -11.77
CA LEU A 348 -10.60 17.62 -12.12
C LEU A 348 -12.04 18.04 -12.42
N ALA A 349 -12.64 18.92 -11.62
CA ALA A 349 -14.00 19.40 -11.87
C ALA A 349 -14.13 20.13 -13.23
N GLU A 350 -13.10 20.88 -13.63
CA GLU A 350 -13.04 21.51 -14.95
C GLU A 350 -12.93 20.49 -16.09
N LYS A 351 -12.09 19.45 -15.94
CA LYS A 351 -11.99 18.35 -16.92
C LYS A 351 -13.31 17.58 -17.04
N GLU A 352 -13.90 17.15 -15.93
CA GLU A 352 -15.17 16.44 -15.90
C GLU A 352 -16.33 17.28 -16.47
N ARG A 353 -16.27 18.61 -16.34
CA ARG A 353 -17.22 19.53 -17.01
C ARG A 353 -17.02 19.55 -18.52
N LYS A 354 -15.79 19.78 -19.00
CA LYS A 354 -15.48 19.82 -20.44
C LYS A 354 -15.82 18.51 -21.14
N GLU A 355 -15.61 17.38 -20.47
CA GLU A 355 -16.01 16.06 -20.98
C GLU A 355 -17.53 15.89 -21.12
N LYS A 356 -18.33 16.48 -20.23
CA LYS A 356 -19.80 16.46 -20.33
C LYS A 356 -20.28 17.36 -21.45
N GLU A 357 -19.76 18.60 -21.51
CA GLU A 357 -20.05 19.56 -22.57
C GLU A 357 -19.70 19.00 -23.97
N ALA A 358 -18.58 18.28 -24.10
CA ALA A 358 -18.21 17.61 -25.35
C ALA A 358 -19.13 16.42 -25.72
N LYS A 359 -19.58 15.63 -24.73
CA LYS A 359 -20.50 14.49 -24.95
C LYS A 359 -21.91 14.96 -25.30
N GLU A 360 -22.37 16.08 -24.73
CA GLU A 360 -23.67 16.69 -24.99
C GLU A 360 -23.68 17.45 -26.33
N GLY A 361 -22.62 18.21 -26.64
CA GLY A 361 -22.49 18.94 -27.91
C GLY A 361 -22.32 18.05 -29.14
N GLY A 362 -21.80 16.83 -28.99
CA GLY A 362 -21.60 15.89 -30.10
C GLY A 362 -22.85 15.15 -30.61
N GLY A 363 -23.99 15.27 -29.93
CA GLY A 363 -25.18 14.45 -30.22
C GLY A 363 -26.08 14.92 -31.38
N GLY A 364 -25.95 16.16 -31.85
CA GLY A 364 -26.89 16.80 -32.78
C GLY A 364 -26.41 16.87 -34.23
N GLY A 365 -26.21 15.72 -34.90
CA GLY A 365 -25.45 15.72 -36.17
C GLY A 365 -25.73 14.66 -37.24
N SER A 366 -26.86 13.93 -37.24
CA SER A 366 -27.23 13.11 -38.40
C SER A 366 -28.74 12.85 -38.52
N ALA A 367 -29.40 13.66 -39.35
CA ALA A 367 -30.71 13.38 -39.91
C ALA A 367 -30.59 13.49 -41.43
N SER A 368 -30.19 12.40 -42.09
CA SER A 368 -29.92 12.38 -43.53
C SER A 368 -31.20 12.58 -44.34
N ALA A 369 -31.27 13.66 -45.12
CA ALA A 369 -32.41 13.94 -45.99
C ALA A 369 -32.47 12.92 -47.15
N GLY A 370 -33.37 11.94 -47.04
CA GLY A 370 -33.70 11.01 -48.12
C GLY A 370 -34.55 11.69 -49.20
N GLY A 371 -33.91 12.35 -50.17
CA GLY A 371 -34.59 12.96 -51.30
C GLY A 371 -35.23 11.91 -52.22
N VAL A 372 -36.56 11.98 -52.39
CA VAL A 372 -37.30 11.11 -53.31
C VAL A 372 -37.27 11.70 -54.72
N THR A 373 -36.66 10.97 -55.66
CA THR A 373 -36.69 11.30 -57.10
C THR A 373 -37.87 10.57 -57.75
N PRO A 374 -38.79 11.25 -58.46
CA PRO A 374 -39.78 10.58 -59.28
C PRO A 374 -39.13 10.09 -60.59
N ALA A 375 -39.44 8.86 -61.00
CA ALA A 375 -39.05 8.32 -62.30
C ALA A 375 -40.01 8.78 -63.41
N ALA A 376 -39.52 8.79 -64.66
CA ALA A 376 -40.31 9.03 -65.86
C ALA A 376 -39.83 8.12 -66.99
N ALA A 377 -40.77 7.70 -67.85
CA ALA A 377 -40.67 6.61 -68.84
C ALA A 377 -40.64 5.21 -68.20
#